data_AF-A0A537FJ28-F1
#
_entry.id   AF-A0A537FJ28-F1
#
_cell.length_a   1.000
_cell.length_b   1.000
_cell.length_c   1.000
_cell.angle_alpha   90.00
_cell.angle_beta   90.00
_cell.angle_gamma   90.00
#
_symmetry.space_group_name_H-M   'P 1'
#
loop_
_entity.id
_entity.type
_entity.pdbx_description
1 polymer ?
#
loop_
_entity_poly.entity_id
_entity_poly.type
_entity_poly.pdbx_seq_one_letter_code
_entity_poly.pdbx_strand_id
1 'polypeptide(L)'
;AIEYAKPEDRGEAADRSETLAAFEEPLPEGIVVARDGADFVALRGANVLGGRVRVRPGLSTYLNDPSGAFKFELSSIGSYDRSLGHQTFLQAESKLVAWENVSDVTQPSNSALPHVRTDIAEYKRASKFKLTRLLVNNFSQPAERVYGRLSAGIYEEMFSGFGGQVLYLGQDGGWGADLDANWVKQRDFKGWFGTRDYSTTTAIASLNYRLAKGVTATLRAVRFLAKDEGARVELKRRFASGFEVGAWYTVTNGNDITSPGSPSSPYHDKGIFMVMPFDPLLTRDTQAAGVFALAPWTRDVGQMVVSPGDLYSILERPGVQMHERDGLSRFGDRDDDYDLPSLGTGRDRIWPDLAADDFFGARRAAGNIDWPRTALLAGGLILGSAVLDRRAFNFADRHKDSRLVKDGVRLGNALPVAALGLSGLFAFDDSRPRLADAGIAALEAGALAFVGGEGLKYAVGRARPTAGLGKAEFHAGSSEDRFKSFPSRHTALMWAAVTPYAKEFDMPWLYGVAAITNAARVGSREHWLSDTVAGSVIGYALGSLAWEARRESRRGKNGPALAVGPGTVGLAWELP
;
A
#
# COMPACT_ATOMS: atom_id res chain seq x y z
N ALA A 1 33.44 9.35 0.64
CA ALA A 1 33.38 7.87 0.63
C ALA A 1 32.22 7.47 1.53
N ILE A 2 31.56 6.36 1.25
CA ILE A 2 30.47 5.83 2.09
C ILE A 2 31.12 5.26 3.36
N GLU A 3 30.92 5.85 4.54
CA GLU A 3 31.58 5.46 5.80
C GLU A 3 30.72 4.51 6.64
N TYR A 4 30.84 3.20 6.44
CA TYR A 4 29.95 2.25 7.11
C TYR A 4 30.06 2.23 8.63
N ALA A 5 28.91 2.09 9.31
CA ALA A 5 28.85 1.82 10.74
C ALA A 5 29.71 0.61 11.11
N LYS A 6 30.55 0.76 12.12
CA LYS A 6 31.44 -0.27 12.67
C LYS A 6 30.90 -0.78 14.00
N PRO A 7 31.21 -2.03 14.39
CA PRO A 7 30.83 -2.56 15.70
C PRO A 7 31.32 -1.73 16.90
N GLU A 8 32.34 -0.90 16.69
CA GLU A 8 33.01 -0.05 17.67
C GLU A 8 32.40 1.36 17.80
N ASP A 9 31.52 1.77 16.87
CA ASP A 9 30.80 3.05 16.91
C ASP A 9 29.67 3.07 17.98
N ARG A 10 29.54 1.99 18.76
CA ARG A 10 28.61 1.85 19.90
C ARG A 10 29.01 2.81 21.04
N GLY A 11 28.60 4.07 20.94
CA GLY A 11 29.02 5.19 21.79
C GLY A 11 28.48 5.23 23.23
N GLU A 12 28.61 4.16 24.01
CA GLU A 12 28.08 4.08 25.39
C GLU A 12 28.58 5.18 26.35
N ALA A 13 29.78 5.74 26.10
CA ALA A 13 30.43 6.71 27.00
C ALA A 13 30.08 8.18 26.68
N ALA A 14 29.75 8.51 25.43
CA ALA A 14 29.37 9.87 25.02
C ALA A 14 27.87 10.13 25.21
N ASP A 15 27.04 9.09 25.02
CA ASP A 15 25.60 9.11 25.25
C ASP A 15 25.26 9.54 26.68
N ARG A 16 26.06 9.15 27.68
CA ARG A 16 25.75 9.48 29.08
C ARG A 16 25.84 10.99 29.35
N SER A 17 26.82 11.68 28.76
CA SER A 17 27.01 13.13 28.99
C SER A 17 26.02 13.99 28.20
N GLU A 18 25.63 13.56 26.99
CA GLU A 18 24.65 14.27 26.16
C GLU A 18 23.22 14.02 26.64
N THR A 19 22.91 12.78 27.04
CA THR A 19 21.61 12.46 27.67
C THR A 19 21.46 13.21 29.00
N LEU A 20 22.54 13.36 29.79
CA LEU A 20 22.52 14.16 31.03
C LEU A 20 22.35 15.67 30.77
N ALA A 21 22.79 16.19 29.62
CA ALA A 21 22.55 17.58 29.23
C ALA A 21 21.11 17.81 28.72
N ALA A 22 20.51 16.82 28.04
CA ALA A 22 19.12 16.85 27.60
C ALA A 22 18.10 16.72 28.76
N PHE A 23 18.53 16.24 29.94
CA PHE A 23 17.71 16.19 31.16
C PHE A 23 17.52 17.56 31.84
N GLU A 24 18.08 18.66 31.33
CA GLU A 24 17.78 20.01 31.81
C GLU A 24 16.44 20.57 31.25
N GLU A 25 15.91 20.00 30.17
CA GLU A 25 14.53 20.29 29.74
C GLU A 25 13.56 19.28 30.37
N PRO A 26 12.51 19.73 31.09
CA PRO A 26 11.53 18.82 31.65
C PRO A 26 10.80 18.09 30.52
N LEU A 27 11.12 16.81 30.32
CA LEU A 27 10.33 15.93 29.46
C LEU A 27 8.88 15.95 29.99
N PRO A 28 7.87 16.23 29.15
CA PRO A 28 6.51 16.35 29.64
C PRO A 28 6.05 15.03 30.26
N GLU A 29 5.78 15.03 31.58
CA GLU A 29 5.36 13.87 32.38
C GLU A 29 3.91 13.41 32.08
N GLY A 30 3.45 13.50 30.83
CA GLY A 30 2.05 13.24 30.46
C GLY A 30 1.83 12.84 29.01
N ILE A 31 0.59 12.46 28.71
CA ILE A 31 0.15 12.27 27.32
C ILE A 31 0.16 13.65 26.63
N VAL A 32 1.19 13.90 25.82
CA VAL A 32 1.20 15.08 24.96
C VAL A 32 0.44 14.73 23.69
N VAL A 33 -0.62 15.49 23.41
CA VAL A 33 -1.20 15.53 22.06
C VAL A 33 -0.19 16.29 21.20
N ALA A 34 0.75 15.57 20.58
CA ALA A 34 1.67 16.18 19.63
C ALA A 34 0.85 16.67 18.44
N ARG A 35 0.67 17.99 18.32
CA ARG A 35 -0.09 18.63 17.22
C ARG A 35 0.79 18.97 16.01
N ASP A 36 2.10 18.77 16.15
CA ASP A 36 3.10 19.20 15.17
C ASP A 36 3.30 18.21 14.00
N GLY A 37 2.66 17.03 14.06
CA GLY A 37 2.61 16.05 12.96
C GLY A 37 1.20 15.85 12.37
N ALA A 38 1.14 15.25 11.18
CA ALA A 38 -0.09 14.83 10.47
C ALA A 38 -0.63 13.49 10.96
N ASP A 39 0.00 12.86 11.95
CA ASP A 39 -0.57 11.66 12.56
C ASP A 39 -1.97 12.00 13.10
N PHE A 40 -3.00 11.50 12.40
CA PHE A 40 -4.40 11.96 12.49
C PHE A 40 -4.90 12.21 13.93
N VAL A 41 -4.47 11.36 14.89
CA VAL A 41 -4.44 11.60 16.35
C VAL A 41 -3.32 10.75 16.98
N ALA A 42 -2.08 11.25 17.08
CA ALA A 42 -1.03 10.59 17.87
C ALA A 42 -0.97 11.17 19.30
N LEU A 43 -1.40 10.36 20.27
CA LEU A 43 -1.09 10.60 21.69
C LEU A 43 0.34 10.09 21.94
N ARG A 44 1.34 10.96 21.76
CA ARG A 44 2.75 10.62 21.98
C ARG A 44 3.12 11.06 23.39
N GLY A 45 3.02 10.14 24.35
CA GLY A 45 3.68 10.28 25.63
C GLY A 45 5.07 9.66 25.54
N ALA A 46 6.13 10.48 25.59
CA ALA A 46 7.42 9.99 26.04
C ALA A 46 7.33 9.90 27.58
N ASN A 47 7.82 8.81 28.18
CA ASN A 47 7.84 8.54 29.63
C ASN A 47 6.62 7.83 30.27
N VAL A 48 5.63 7.34 29.52
CA VAL A 48 4.70 6.35 30.11
C VAL A 48 5.48 5.04 30.31
N LEU A 49 5.95 4.80 31.54
CA LEU A 49 6.81 3.66 31.91
C LEU A 49 8.09 3.54 31.06
N GLY A 50 8.62 4.67 30.56
CA GLY A 50 9.83 4.70 29.72
C GLY A 50 9.64 4.22 28.27
N GLY A 51 8.41 4.18 27.75
CA GLY A 51 8.10 3.83 26.36
C GLY A 51 7.42 4.95 25.56
N ARG A 52 7.17 4.67 24.28
CA ARG A 52 6.44 5.51 23.32
C ARG A 52 5.13 4.85 22.97
N VAL A 53 4.02 5.55 23.21
CA VAL A 53 2.68 5.15 22.76
C VAL A 53 2.32 5.91 21.48
N ARG A 54 1.63 5.26 20.54
CA ARG A 54 1.03 5.91 19.37
C ARG A 54 -0.33 5.28 19.07
N VAL A 55 -1.30 6.10 18.65
CA VAL A 55 -2.58 5.63 18.10
C VAL A 55 -2.67 6.13 16.67
N ARG A 56 -3.14 5.29 15.74
CA ARG A 56 -3.25 5.64 14.32
C ARG A 56 -4.44 4.94 13.65
N PRO A 57 -5.10 5.54 12.67
CA PRO A 57 -6.03 4.81 11.82
C PRO A 57 -5.28 3.79 10.96
N GLY A 58 -5.93 2.68 10.65
CA GLY A 58 -5.43 1.64 9.76
C GLY A 58 -6.47 1.26 8.72
N LEU A 59 -6.04 1.17 7.46
CA LEU A 59 -6.83 0.64 6.36
C LEU A 59 -6.14 -0.59 5.80
N SER A 60 -6.84 -1.73 5.73
CA SER A 60 -6.38 -2.93 5.03
C SER A 60 -7.36 -3.25 3.91
N THR A 61 -6.84 -3.64 2.75
CA THR A 61 -7.65 -3.97 1.57
C THR A 61 -7.36 -5.39 1.11
N TYR A 62 -8.41 -6.13 0.74
CA TYR A 62 -8.34 -7.50 0.28
C TYR A 62 -9.03 -7.59 -1.08
N LEU A 63 -8.27 -7.87 -2.12
CA LEU A 63 -8.73 -7.84 -3.51
C LEU A 63 -8.76 -9.23 -4.12
N ASN A 64 -9.69 -9.48 -5.04
CA ASN A 64 -9.74 -10.73 -5.81
C ASN A 64 -10.13 -11.98 -4.99
N ASP A 65 -11.31 -11.96 -4.36
CA ASP A 65 -11.94 -13.12 -3.71
C ASP A 65 -13.13 -13.68 -4.52
N PRO A 66 -13.37 -15.01 -4.50
CA PRO A 66 -14.52 -15.64 -5.16
C PRO A 66 -15.90 -15.07 -4.82
N SER A 67 -16.12 -14.53 -3.62
CA SER A 67 -17.41 -13.99 -3.17
C SER A 67 -17.59 -12.49 -3.45
N GLY A 68 -16.52 -11.76 -3.78
CA GLY A 68 -16.56 -10.35 -4.12
C GLY A 68 -15.18 -9.76 -4.42
N ALA A 69 -15.12 -8.84 -5.38
CA ALA A 69 -13.86 -8.31 -5.89
C ALA A 69 -13.09 -7.40 -4.90
N PHE A 70 -13.68 -7.00 -3.77
CA PHE A 70 -13.03 -6.13 -2.78
C PHE A 70 -13.65 -6.20 -1.41
N LYS A 71 -12.79 -6.43 -0.42
CA LYS A 71 -13.08 -6.28 0.99
C LYS A 71 -12.08 -5.30 1.60
N PHE A 72 -12.45 -4.71 2.73
CA PHE A 72 -11.58 -3.81 3.46
C PHE A 72 -11.80 -3.93 4.96
N GLU A 73 -10.85 -3.39 5.71
CA GLU A 73 -10.90 -3.20 7.15
C GLU A 73 -10.40 -1.80 7.49
N LEU A 74 -11.24 -1.04 8.18
CA LEU A 74 -10.91 0.21 8.85
C LEU A 74 -10.77 -0.05 10.34
N SER A 75 -9.63 0.33 10.91
CA SER A 75 -9.27 0.04 12.30
C SER A 75 -8.60 1.23 12.97
N SER A 76 -8.60 1.23 14.30
CA SER A 76 -7.72 2.03 15.14
C SER A 76 -6.62 1.11 15.67
N ILE A 77 -5.37 1.51 15.48
CA ILE A 77 -4.19 0.75 15.85
C ILE A 77 -3.47 1.50 16.98
N GLY A 78 -3.34 0.87 18.14
CA GLY A 78 -2.53 1.37 19.24
C GLY A 78 -1.19 0.62 19.29
N SER A 79 -0.07 1.33 19.20
CA SER A 79 1.27 0.77 19.33
C SER A 79 1.98 1.27 20.58
N TYR A 80 2.83 0.42 21.13
CA TYR A 80 3.70 0.72 22.25
C TYR A 80 5.09 0.17 21.99
N ASP A 81 6.10 1.03 22.01
CA ASP A 81 7.49 0.68 21.78
C ASP A 81 8.32 1.10 23.00
N ARG A 82 9.15 0.21 23.53
CA ARG A 82 9.99 0.48 24.70
C ARG A 82 11.34 -0.18 24.57
N SER A 83 12.41 0.56 24.87
CA SER A 83 13.73 -0.03 25.10
C SER A 83 13.75 -0.76 26.45
N LEU A 84 14.14 -2.03 26.44
CA LEU A 84 14.29 -2.86 27.64
C LEU A 84 15.74 -2.90 28.15
N GLY A 85 16.69 -2.44 27.35
CA GLY A 85 18.13 -2.53 27.61
C GLY A 85 18.92 -2.51 26.31
N HIS A 86 20.18 -2.97 26.34
CA HIS A 86 21.07 -3.00 25.18
C HIS A 86 20.43 -3.59 23.94
N GLN A 87 20.16 -2.71 22.95
CA GLN A 87 19.62 -3.05 21.62
C GLN A 87 18.41 -4.00 21.67
N THR A 88 17.67 -3.98 22.79
CA THR A 88 16.58 -4.90 23.06
C THR A 88 15.30 -4.09 23.24
N PHE A 89 14.32 -4.34 22.39
CA PHE A 89 13.12 -3.54 22.27
C PHE A 89 11.87 -4.40 22.42
N LEU A 90 10.97 -3.95 23.27
CA LEU A 90 9.60 -4.42 23.34
C LEU A 90 8.76 -3.64 22.34
N GLN A 91 8.02 -4.35 21.49
CA GLN A 91 7.03 -3.75 20.58
C GLN A 91 5.69 -4.44 20.78
N ALA A 92 4.64 -3.67 21.05
CA ALA A 92 3.28 -4.16 21.14
C ALA A 92 2.38 -3.39 20.17
N GLU A 93 1.47 -4.09 19.52
CA GLU A 93 0.44 -3.49 18.68
C GLU A 93 -0.91 -4.15 18.99
N SER A 94 -1.90 -3.32 19.30
CA SER A 94 -3.29 -3.70 19.45
C SER A 94 -4.13 -3.05 18.36
N LYS A 95 -5.13 -3.77 17.89
CA LYS A 95 -6.01 -3.34 16.82
C LYS A 95 -7.46 -3.41 17.26
N LEU A 96 -8.18 -2.30 17.11
CA LEU A 96 -9.62 -2.21 17.25
C LEU A 96 -10.24 -1.99 15.87
N VAL A 97 -10.97 -2.99 15.37
CA VAL A 97 -11.69 -2.92 14.10
C VAL A 97 -12.94 -2.08 14.28
N ALA A 98 -12.99 -0.93 13.60
CA ALA A 98 -14.15 -0.05 13.59
C ALA A 98 -15.19 -0.54 12.57
N TRP A 99 -14.73 -0.89 11.37
CA TRP A 99 -15.61 -1.28 10.27
C TRP A 99 -14.89 -2.17 9.26
N GLU A 100 -15.50 -3.29 8.86
CA GLU A 100 -14.96 -4.20 7.85
C GLU A 100 -16.08 -5.00 7.19
N ASN A 101 -15.78 -5.63 6.05
CA ASN A 101 -16.72 -6.50 5.32
C ASN A 101 -16.08 -7.83 4.85
N VAL A 102 -14.93 -8.16 5.42
CA VAL A 102 -14.22 -9.45 5.23
C VAL A 102 -14.97 -10.56 5.96
N SER A 103 -15.58 -10.28 7.12
CA SER A 103 -16.44 -11.20 7.87
C SER A 103 -17.62 -11.76 7.07
N ASP A 104 -18.05 -11.05 6.03
CA ASP A 104 -19.19 -11.41 5.19
C ASP A 104 -18.88 -12.60 4.25
N VAL A 105 -17.62 -13.01 4.15
CA VAL A 105 -17.21 -14.15 3.29
C VAL A 105 -17.59 -15.46 3.95
N THR A 106 -18.80 -15.95 3.69
CA THR A 106 -19.33 -17.19 4.26
C THR A 106 -18.91 -18.46 3.52
N GLN A 107 -18.30 -18.32 2.33
CA GLN A 107 -17.80 -19.46 1.58
C GLN A 107 -16.56 -20.02 2.29
N PRO A 108 -16.53 -21.32 2.62
CA PRO A 108 -15.35 -21.93 3.21
C PRO A 108 -14.19 -21.88 2.20
N SER A 109 -12.97 -21.81 2.72
CA SER A 109 -11.76 -21.92 1.92
C SER A 109 -11.80 -23.21 1.09
N ASN A 110 -11.53 -23.09 -0.20
CA ASN A 110 -11.37 -24.23 -1.10
C ASN A 110 -9.90 -24.71 -1.15
N SER A 111 -9.00 -24.12 -0.36
CA SER A 111 -7.59 -24.50 -0.30
C SER A 111 -7.42 -25.92 0.23
N ALA A 112 -6.65 -26.74 -0.49
CA ALA A 112 -6.23 -28.07 0.00
C ALA A 112 -4.92 -28.01 0.81
N LEU A 113 -4.24 -26.86 0.81
CA LEU A 113 -3.02 -26.64 1.58
C LEU A 113 -3.35 -26.31 3.04
N PRO A 114 -2.40 -26.41 3.98
CA PRO A 114 -2.61 -25.89 5.32
C PRO A 114 -3.09 -24.44 5.28
N HIS A 115 -4.18 -24.15 5.99
CA HIS A 115 -4.79 -22.81 6.00
C HIS A 115 -3.90 -21.87 6.80
N VAL A 116 -3.08 -21.08 6.10
CA VAL A 116 -2.14 -20.13 6.70
C VAL A 116 -2.59 -18.69 6.51
N ARG A 117 -3.42 -18.41 5.49
CA ARG A 117 -4.04 -17.09 5.23
C ARG A 117 -5.54 -17.17 4.98
N THR A 118 -6.01 -18.30 4.47
CA THR A 118 -7.40 -18.44 3.99
C THR A 118 -8.49 -18.28 5.04
N ASP A 119 -8.19 -18.57 6.31
CA ASP A 119 -9.14 -18.43 7.41
C ASP A 119 -9.32 -16.99 7.91
N ILE A 120 -8.80 -15.97 7.22
CA ILE A 120 -8.87 -14.56 7.67
C ILE A 120 -10.29 -14.09 8.03
N ALA A 121 -11.33 -14.58 7.35
CA ALA A 121 -12.73 -14.26 7.67
C ALA A 121 -13.12 -14.74 9.08
N GLU A 122 -12.65 -15.92 9.51
CA GLU A 122 -12.88 -16.44 10.86
C GLU A 122 -12.18 -15.61 11.92
N TYR A 123 -10.95 -15.16 11.62
CA TYR A 123 -10.29 -14.18 12.47
C TYR A 123 -11.18 -12.94 12.62
N LYS A 124 -11.66 -12.33 11.53
CA LYS A 124 -12.47 -11.10 11.63
C LYS A 124 -13.78 -11.28 12.41
N ARG A 125 -14.44 -12.44 12.30
CA ARG A 125 -15.65 -12.75 13.08
C ARG A 125 -15.41 -12.92 14.57
N ALA A 126 -14.27 -13.51 14.96
CA ALA A 126 -14.06 -13.92 16.34
C ALA A 126 -13.88 -12.77 17.33
N SER A 127 -13.24 -11.66 16.94
CA SER A 127 -13.09 -10.48 17.79
C SER A 127 -12.75 -9.22 16.98
N LYS A 128 -13.33 -8.09 17.38
CA LYS A 128 -12.98 -6.76 16.88
C LYS A 128 -11.74 -6.16 17.54
N PHE A 129 -11.40 -6.59 18.76
CA PHE A 129 -10.22 -6.11 19.47
C PHE A 129 -9.19 -7.23 19.66
N LYS A 130 -7.95 -6.99 19.23
CA LYS A 130 -6.90 -8.01 19.17
C LYS A 130 -5.53 -7.45 19.49
N LEU A 131 -4.67 -8.31 20.02
CA LEU A 131 -3.23 -8.09 20.10
C LEU A 131 -2.59 -8.64 18.82
N THR A 132 -2.27 -7.76 17.88
CA THR A 132 -1.72 -8.12 16.57
C THR A 132 -0.20 -8.30 16.61
N ARG A 133 0.48 -7.68 17.57
CA ARG A 133 1.92 -7.82 17.78
C ARG A 133 2.27 -7.71 19.25
N LEU A 134 3.22 -8.52 19.69
CA LEU A 134 3.88 -8.42 20.98
C LEU A 134 5.23 -9.11 20.85
N LEU A 135 6.28 -8.34 20.63
CA LEU A 135 7.60 -8.83 20.27
C LEU A 135 8.64 -8.31 21.24
N VAL A 136 9.60 -9.16 21.56
CA VAL A 136 10.90 -8.73 22.04
C VAL A 136 11.88 -8.95 20.90
N ASN A 137 12.51 -7.86 20.45
CA ASN A 137 13.50 -7.85 19.40
C ASN A 137 14.86 -7.47 19.99
N ASN A 138 15.89 -8.25 19.69
CA ASN A 138 17.27 -7.89 19.96
C ASN A 138 17.97 -7.66 18.61
N PHE A 139 18.60 -6.50 18.46
CA PHE A 139 19.37 -6.13 17.28
C PHE A 139 20.86 -6.20 17.60
N SER A 140 21.67 -6.51 16.61
CA SER A 140 23.12 -6.61 16.77
C SER A 140 23.82 -6.29 15.46
N GLN A 141 25.06 -5.83 15.54
CA GLN A 141 25.93 -5.64 14.39
C GLN A 141 27.27 -6.34 14.67
N PRO A 142 27.36 -7.66 14.42
CA PRO A 142 28.53 -8.46 14.81
C PRO A 142 29.80 -8.14 14.01
N ALA A 143 29.67 -7.61 12.80
CA ALA A 143 30.78 -7.21 11.95
C ALA A 143 30.36 -6.01 11.09
N GLU A 144 31.33 -5.32 10.49
CA GLU A 144 31.06 -4.27 9.51
C GLU A 144 30.12 -4.81 8.41
N ARG A 145 29.03 -4.08 8.17
CA ARG A 145 27.99 -4.42 7.16
C ARG A 145 27.24 -5.74 7.39
N VAL A 146 27.42 -6.39 8.55
CA VAL A 146 26.62 -7.54 8.98
C VAL A 146 25.71 -7.12 10.11
N TYR A 147 24.40 -7.25 9.88
CA TYR A 147 23.35 -6.89 10.82
C TYR A 147 22.59 -8.15 11.23
N GLY A 148 22.28 -8.27 12.52
CA GLY A 148 21.60 -9.41 13.10
C GLY A 148 20.36 -8.98 13.87
N ARG A 149 19.33 -9.82 13.83
CA ARG A 149 18.10 -9.68 14.63
C ARG A 149 17.71 -11.03 15.22
N LEU A 150 17.36 -11.03 16.49
CA LEU A 150 16.65 -12.13 17.15
C LEU A 150 15.30 -11.62 17.65
N SER A 151 14.25 -12.40 17.45
CA SER A 151 12.88 -12.00 17.78
C SER A 151 12.09 -13.16 18.38
N ALA A 152 11.23 -12.85 19.34
CA ALA A 152 10.29 -13.80 19.92
C ALA A 152 8.97 -13.12 20.31
N GLY A 153 7.86 -13.84 20.14
CA GLY A 153 6.53 -13.42 20.59
C GLY A 153 5.46 -13.54 19.52
N ILE A 154 4.52 -12.59 19.49
CA ILE A 154 3.42 -12.51 18.52
C ILE A 154 3.90 -11.67 17.34
N TYR A 155 4.12 -12.31 16.20
CA TYR A 155 4.60 -11.66 14.97
C TYR A 155 3.48 -10.89 14.28
N GLU A 156 2.33 -11.54 14.17
CA GLU A 156 1.15 -11.05 13.47
C GLU A 156 -0.15 -11.68 14.02
N GLU A 157 -1.29 -11.30 13.45
CA GLU A 157 -2.62 -11.80 13.85
C GLU A 157 -2.71 -13.34 13.85
N MET A 158 -2.08 -13.99 12.87
CA MET A 158 -2.18 -15.44 12.62
C MET A 158 -1.04 -16.27 13.20
N PHE A 159 0.13 -15.68 13.45
CA PHE A 159 1.33 -16.42 13.86
C PHE A 159 2.07 -15.76 15.03
N SER A 160 2.49 -16.61 15.96
CA SER A 160 3.47 -16.32 17.00
C SER A 160 4.64 -17.25 16.84
N GLY A 161 5.83 -16.82 17.21
CA GLY A 161 7.03 -17.62 16.99
C GLY A 161 8.27 -17.00 17.58
N PHE A 162 9.40 -17.60 17.21
CA PHE A 162 10.72 -17.05 17.46
C PHE A 162 11.63 -17.37 16.28
N GLY A 163 12.65 -16.56 16.10
CA GLY A 163 13.60 -16.71 15.02
C GLY A 163 14.55 -15.54 14.92
N GLY A 164 15.22 -15.45 13.78
CA GLY A 164 16.19 -14.40 13.55
C GLY A 164 16.48 -14.18 12.09
N GLN A 165 17.14 -13.05 11.84
CA GLN A 165 17.57 -12.63 10.53
C GLN A 165 19.02 -12.15 10.61
N VAL A 166 19.82 -12.52 9.62
CA VAL A 166 21.15 -11.97 9.40
C VAL A 166 21.17 -11.36 8.01
N LEU A 167 21.64 -10.13 7.90
CA LEU A 167 21.76 -9.38 6.66
C LEU A 167 23.21 -8.97 6.46
N TYR A 168 23.72 -9.19 5.26
CA TYR A 168 24.96 -8.60 4.78
C TYR A 168 24.66 -7.55 3.71
N LEU A 169 25.17 -6.34 3.89
CA LEU A 169 25.09 -5.26 2.90
C LEU A 169 26.35 -5.26 2.04
N GLY A 170 26.24 -5.13 0.72
CA GLY A 170 27.36 -5.03 -0.24
C GLY A 170 28.18 -3.73 -0.12
N GLN A 171 29.42 -3.73 -0.62
CA GLN A 171 30.43 -2.66 -0.40
C GLN A 171 30.07 -1.33 -1.04
N ASP A 172 29.19 -1.36 -2.05
CA ASP A 172 28.74 -0.18 -2.77
C ASP A 172 27.27 0.17 -2.42
N GLY A 173 26.67 -0.50 -1.42
CA GLY A 173 25.25 -0.40 -1.08
C GLY A 173 24.28 -0.86 -2.18
N GLY A 174 24.80 -1.27 -3.34
CA GLY A 174 24.02 -1.69 -4.51
C GLY A 174 23.34 -3.05 -4.37
N TRP A 175 23.66 -3.83 -3.33
CA TRP A 175 22.98 -5.09 -3.05
C TRP A 175 23.08 -5.45 -1.57
N GLY A 176 22.17 -6.33 -1.12
CA GLY A 176 22.21 -6.94 0.21
C GLY A 176 21.63 -8.35 0.18
N ALA A 177 22.22 -9.25 0.95
CA ALA A 177 21.75 -10.63 1.06
C ALA A 177 21.41 -10.95 2.51
N ASP A 178 20.26 -11.57 2.74
CA ASP A 178 19.79 -11.94 4.06
C ASP A 178 19.37 -13.40 4.15
N LEU A 179 19.49 -13.93 5.36
CA LEU A 179 18.94 -15.21 5.77
C LEU A 179 18.03 -14.98 6.97
N ASP A 180 16.75 -15.29 6.81
CA ASP A 180 15.72 -15.22 7.85
C ASP A 180 15.16 -16.63 8.11
N ALA A 181 15.15 -17.04 9.38
CA ALA A 181 14.65 -18.34 9.78
C ALA A 181 13.79 -18.22 11.03
N ASN A 182 12.57 -18.75 10.98
CA ASN A 182 11.59 -18.63 12.06
C ASN A 182 10.86 -19.95 12.30
N TRP A 183 10.74 -20.35 13.56
CA TRP A 183 9.74 -21.31 13.98
C TRP A 183 8.47 -20.56 14.37
N VAL A 184 7.34 -20.95 13.78
CA VAL A 184 6.06 -20.26 14.00
C VAL A 184 4.95 -21.26 14.30
N LYS A 185 4.04 -20.84 15.18
CA LYS A 185 2.84 -21.56 15.58
C LYS A 185 1.62 -20.69 15.30
N GLN A 186 0.61 -21.31 14.73
CA GLN A 186 -0.63 -20.63 14.36
C GLN A 186 -1.42 -20.24 15.62
N ARG A 187 -2.00 -19.05 15.60
CA ARG A 187 -2.77 -18.47 16.69
C ARG A 187 -4.24 -18.84 16.61
N ASP A 188 -4.97 -18.69 17.72
CA ASP A 188 -6.42 -18.80 17.71
C ASP A 188 -7.08 -17.57 17.06
N PHE A 189 -8.37 -17.68 16.75
CA PHE A 189 -9.10 -16.59 16.09
C PHE A 189 -9.37 -15.39 17.02
N LYS A 190 -9.35 -15.60 18.34
CA LYS A 190 -9.65 -14.56 19.34
C LYS A 190 -8.59 -13.46 19.38
N GLY A 191 -7.35 -13.77 18.98
CA GLY A 191 -6.28 -12.78 18.78
C GLY A 191 -5.57 -12.34 20.06
N TRP A 192 -5.54 -13.17 21.10
CA TRP A 192 -4.80 -12.93 22.34
C TRP A 192 -3.54 -13.80 22.44
N PHE A 193 -3.52 -14.84 23.26
CA PHE A 193 -2.37 -15.75 23.43
C PHE A 193 -2.70 -17.21 23.07
N GLY A 194 -3.94 -17.49 22.63
CA GLY A 194 -4.35 -18.83 22.23
C GLY A 194 -3.62 -19.30 20.96
N THR A 195 -3.44 -20.61 20.85
CA THR A 195 -2.75 -21.25 19.72
C THR A 195 -3.58 -22.39 19.15
N ARG A 196 -3.36 -22.70 17.87
CA ARG A 196 -3.85 -23.89 17.17
C ARG A 196 -2.72 -24.93 17.09
N ASP A 197 -3.05 -26.14 16.65
CA ASP A 197 -2.09 -27.25 16.58
C ASP A 197 -1.08 -27.11 15.43
N TYR A 198 -1.36 -26.25 14.46
CA TYR A 198 -0.48 -26.04 13.32
C TYR A 198 0.79 -25.25 13.70
N SER A 199 1.95 -25.82 13.38
CA SER A 199 3.25 -25.14 13.45
C SER A 199 4.12 -25.50 12.26
N THR A 200 5.04 -24.60 11.90
CA THR A 200 5.97 -24.77 10.80
C THR A 200 7.27 -24.01 11.05
N THR A 201 8.28 -24.30 10.24
CA THR A 201 9.51 -23.51 10.17
C THR A 201 9.58 -22.86 8.80
N THR A 202 9.73 -21.54 8.77
CA THR A 202 10.01 -20.78 7.55
C THR A 202 11.50 -20.48 7.46
N ALA A 203 12.04 -20.53 6.25
CA ALA A 203 13.42 -20.14 5.97
C ALA A 203 13.45 -19.38 4.66
N ILE A 204 14.06 -18.20 4.65
CA ILE A 204 14.10 -17.29 3.52
C ILE A 204 15.57 -16.91 3.33
N ALA A 205 16.12 -17.18 2.15
CA ALA A 205 17.37 -16.61 1.69
C ALA A 205 17.04 -15.59 0.60
N SER A 206 17.33 -14.32 0.85
CA SER A 206 17.03 -13.22 -0.08
C SER A 206 18.31 -12.63 -0.65
N LEU A 207 18.26 -12.28 -1.93
CA LEU A 207 19.21 -11.40 -2.59
C LEU A 207 18.45 -10.19 -3.11
N ASN A 208 18.75 -9.03 -2.54
CA ASN A 208 18.20 -7.75 -2.95
C ASN A 208 19.26 -7.00 -3.75
N TYR A 209 18.95 -6.67 -4.99
CA TYR A 209 19.86 -5.97 -5.89
C TYR A 209 19.21 -4.68 -6.37
N ARG A 210 19.91 -3.57 -6.17
CA ARG A 210 19.49 -2.26 -6.65
C ARG A 210 19.92 -2.08 -8.09
N LEU A 211 18.94 -1.94 -8.94
CA LEU A 211 19.09 -1.56 -10.33
C LEU A 211 19.08 -0.04 -10.45
N ALA A 212 19.35 0.47 -11.64
CA ALA A 212 19.29 1.90 -11.90
C ALA A 212 17.88 2.48 -11.62
N LYS A 213 17.83 3.79 -11.35
CA LYS A 213 16.58 4.59 -11.34
C LYS A 213 15.54 4.17 -10.28
N GLY A 214 16.02 3.72 -9.12
CA GLY A 214 15.17 3.43 -7.95
C GLY A 214 14.46 2.08 -8.03
N VAL A 215 14.88 1.20 -8.94
CA VAL A 215 14.34 -0.16 -9.06
C VAL A 215 15.14 -1.10 -8.16
N THR A 216 14.45 -1.90 -7.36
CA THR A 216 15.03 -2.99 -6.57
C THR A 216 14.47 -4.31 -7.10
N ALA A 217 15.36 -5.24 -7.43
CA ALA A 217 15.03 -6.62 -7.73
C ALA A 217 15.37 -7.50 -6.53
N THR A 218 14.40 -8.27 -6.05
CA THR A 218 14.61 -9.19 -4.95
C THR A 218 14.30 -10.61 -5.40
N LEU A 219 15.28 -11.49 -5.27
CA LEU A 219 15.13 -12.93 -5.44
C LEU A 219 15.13 -13.58 -4.06
N ARG A 220 14.14 -14.43 -3.77
CA ARG A 220 14.06 -15.16 -2.50
C ARG A 220 13.93 -16.65 -2.76
N ALA A 221 14.79 -17.46 -2.17
CA ALA A 221 14.60 -18.91 -2.04
C ALA A 221 13.95 -19.17 -0.67
N VAL A 222 12.81 -19.85 -0.66
CA VAL A 222 11.91 -19.81 0.50
C VAL A 222 11.31 -21.18 0.79
N ARG A 223 11.28 -21.53 2.08
CA ARG A 223 10.30 -22.45 2.67
C ARG A 223 9.17 -21.64 3.28
N PHE A 224 8.00 -21.73 2.66
CA PHE A 224 6.81 -20.92 2.96
C PHE A 224 6.02 -21.48 4.15
N LEU A 225 5.04 -20.69 4.59
CA LEU A 225 4.18 -21.02 5.72
C LEU A 225 3.42 -22.33 5.52
N ALA A 226 2.92 -22.61 4.32
CA ALA A 226 2.18 -23.83 4.02
C ALA A 226 3.08 -25.07 3.83
N LYS A 227 4.37 -24.97 4.20
CA LYS A 227 5.43 -25.99 4.06
C LYS A 227 5.87 -26.27 2.63
N ASP A 228 5.37 -25.50 1.66
CA ASP A 228 5.88 -25.50 0.31
C ASP A 228 7.25 -24.82 0.21
N GLU A 229 8.06 -25.27 -0.74
CA GLU A 229 9.40 -24.77 -1.02
C GLU A 229 9.45 -24.25 -2.45
N GLY A 230 10.17 -23.16 -2.65
CA GLY A 230 10.24 -22.54 -3.95
C GLY A 230 11.03 -21.24 -3.98
N ALA A 231 10.75 -20.45 -5.00
CA ALA A 231 11.37 -19.15 -5.20
C ALA A 231 10.33 -18.06 -5.46
N ARG A 232 10.62 -16.86 -4.98
CA ARG A 232 9.85 -15.65 -5.28
C ARG A 232 10.76 -14.62 -5.91
N VAL A 233 10.32 -14.06 -7.03
CA VAL A 233 10.92 -12.86 -7.62
C VAL A 233 9.99 -11.70 -7.34
N GLU A 234 10.57 -10.60 -6.87
CA GLU A 234 9.89 -9.33 -6.66
C GLU A 234 10.68 -8.23 -7.38
N LEU A 235 9.96 -7.39 -8.12
CA LEU A 235 10.49 -6.17 -8.72
C LEU A 235 9.68 -5.01 -8.16
N LYS A 236 10.37 -4.00 -7.63
CA LYS A 236 9.71 -2.77 -7.16
C LYS A 236 10.47 -1.55 -7.64
N ARG A 237 9.77 -0.47 -7.97
CA ARG A 237 10.34 0.85 -8.22
C ARG A 237 9.86 1.79 -7.13
N ARG A 238 10.82 2.45 -6.48
CA ARG A 238 10.56 3.62 -5.66
C ARG A 238 10.72 4.87 -6.51
N PHE A 239 9.68 5.69 -6.55
CA PHE A 239 9.69 6.98 -7.21
C PHE A 239 10.23 8.05 -6.25
N ALA A 240 10.66 9.19 -6.81
CA ALA A 240 11.14 10.31 -6.01
C ALA A 240 10.06 10.87 -5.05
N SER A 241 8.77 10.67 -5.36
CA SER A 241 7.64 10.97 -4.48
C SER A 241 7.52 10.05 -3.26
N GLY A 242 8.39 9.05 -3.12
CA GLY A 242 8.31 8.01 -2.09
C GLY A 242 7.27 6.92 -2.39
N PHE A 243 6.44 7.09 -3.43
CA PHE A 243 5.57 6.02 -3.90
C PHE A 243 6.40 4.81 -4.32
N GLU A 244 5.89 3.62 -4.01
CA GLU A 244 6.45 2.38 -4.50
C GLU A 244 5.40 1.64 -5.30
N VAL A 245 5.80 1.10 -6.45
CA VAL A 245 5.00 0.13 -7.19
C VAL A 245 5.86 -1.08 -7.44
N GLY A 246 5.31 -2.25 -7.16
CA GLY A 246 6.01 -3.49 -7.40
C GLY A 246 5.08 -4.63 -7.78
N ALA A 247 5.70 -5.69 -8.25
CA ALA A 247 5.03 -6.93 -8.58
C ALA A 247 5.88 -8.10 -8.10
N TRP A 248 5.21 -9.20 -7.78
CA TRP A 248 5.89 -10.44 -7.43
C TRP A 248 5.27 -11.63 -8.14
N TYR A 249 6.10 -12.64 -8.31
CA TYR A 249 5.70 -13.95 -8.81
C TYR A 249 6.43 -15.03 -8.04
N THR A 250 5.68 -16.03 -7.60
CA THR A 250 6.14 -17.09 -6.70
C THR A 250 5.90 -18.45 -7.34
N VAL A 251 6.96 -19.24 -7.49
CA VAL A 251 6.90 -20.62 -7.99
C VAL A 251 7.31 -21.56 -6.88
N THR A 252 6.44 -22.51 -6.53
CA THR A 252 6.65 -23.45 -5.43
C THR A 252 6.12 -24.83 -5.78
N ASN A 253 6.48 -25.82 -4.97
CA ASN A 253 5.96 -27.19 -5.05
C ASN A 253 4.61 -27.39 -4.32
N GLY A 254 3.93 -26.31 -3.90
CA GLY A 254 2.66 -26.40 -3.16
C GLY A 254 1.48 -26.98 -3.96
N ASN A 255 1.57 -27.06 -5.29
CA ASN A 255 0.58 -27.73 -6.15
C ASN A 255 -0.88 -27.35 -5.86
N ASP A 256 -1.16 -26.05 -5.85
CA ASP A 256 -2.49 -25.52 -5.59
C ASP A 256 -3.42 -25.70 -6.80
N ILE A 257 -4.09 -26.84 -6.86
CA ILE A 257 -4.94 -27.25 -8.00
C ILE A 257 -6.39 -26.78 -7.88
N THR A 258 -6.71 -26.00 -6.85
CA THR A 258 -8.08 -25.52 -6.57
C THR A 258 -8.28 -24.13 -7.16
N SER A 259 -9.49 -23.83 -7.64
CA SER A 259 -9.78 -22.56 -8.34
C SER A 259 -9.24 -21.36 -7.55
N PRO A 260 -8.42 -20.49 -8.17
CA PRO A 260 -8.24 -20.30 -9.62
C PRO A 260 -7.23 -21.23 -10.31
N GLY A 261 -6.57 -22.13 -9.58
CA GLY A 261 -5.74 -23.20 -10.14
C GLY A 261 -6.55 -24.37 -10.69
N SER A 262 -5.86 -25.30 -11.33
CA SER A 262 -6.42 -26.56 -11.84
C SER A 262 -5.36 -27.68 -11.80
N PRO A 263 -5.75 -28.96 -11.92
CA PRO A 263 -4.80 -30.07 -12.00
C PRO A 263 -3.77 -29.95 -13.14
N SER A 264 -4.14 -29.33 -14.26
CA SER A 264 -3.23 -29.12 -15.40
C SER A 264 -2.44 -27.81 -15.32
N SER A 265 -2.87 -26.86 -14.49
CA SER A 265 -2.23 -25.58 -14.28
C SER A 265 -2.43 -25.14 -12.82
N PRO A 266 -1.56 -25.61 -11.91
CA PRO A 266 -1.60 -25.20 -10.52
C PRO A 266 -1.47 -23.68 -10.38
N TYR A 267 -2.14 -23.12 -9.38
CA TYR A 267 -2.03 -21.70 -9.07
C TYR A 267 -0.64 -21.38 -8.50
N HIS A 268 -0.10 -20.25 -8.97
CA HIS A 268 1.15 -19.66 -8.50
C HIS A 268 0.83 -18.30 -7.89
N ASP A 269 1.32 -18.07 -6.68
CA ASP A 269 1.13 -16.79 -5.99
C ASP A 269 1.78 -15.66 -6.79
N LYS A 270 0.98 -14.63 -7.07
CA LYS A 270 1.38 -13.50 -7.90
C LYS A 270 0.53 -12.30 -7.56
N GLY A 271 1.12 -11.11 -7.67
CA GLY A 271 0.39 -9.90 -7.41
C GLY A 271 1.16 -8.64 -7.79
N ILE A 272 0.44 -7.52 -7.71
CA ILE A 272 0.98 -6.18 -7.85
C ILE A 272 0.67 -5.45 -6.55
N PHE A 273 1.63 -4.69 -6.04
CA PHE A 273 1.42 -3.83 -4.88
C PHE A 273 1.79 -2.39 -5.18
N MET A 274 1.23 -1.51 -4.37
CA MET A 274 1.56 -0.11 -4.31
C MET A 274 1.69 0.31 -2.85
N VAL A 275 2.74 1.07 -2.55
CA VAL A 275 2.88 1.78 -1.28
C VAL A 275 2.76 3.27 -1.56
N MET A 276 1.78 3.90 -0.93
CA MET A 276 1.49 5.32 -1.04
C MET A 276 1.87 5.97 0.29
N PRO A 277 3.01 6.67 0.41
CA PRO A 277 3.27 7.50 1.57
C PRO A 277 2.25 8.65 1.61
N PHE A 278 1.77 8.98 2.81
CA PHE A 278 0.85 10.11 3.00
C PHE A 278 1.57 11.41 3.33
N ASP A 279 2.87 11.35 3.63
CA ASP A 279 3.71 12.52 3.88
C ASP A 279 3.61 13.56 2.75
N PRO A 280 3.70 13.19 1.45
CA PRO A 280 3.49 14.12 0.33
C PRO A 280 2.07 14.71 0.22
N LEU A 281 1.08 14.09 0.86
CA LEU A 281 -0.34 14.41 0.68
C LEU A 281 -0.89 15.30 1.80
N LEU A 282 -0.13 15.48 2.89
CA LEU A 282 -0.56 16.19 4.08
C LEU A 282 0.31 17.43 4.31
N THR A 283 -0.26 18.47 4.92
CA THR A 283 0.45 19.74 5.20
C THR A 283 1.29 19.69 6.48
N ARG A 284 1.50 18.49 7.02
CA ARG A 284 2.27 18.22 8.24
C ARG A 284 2.98 16.88 8.04
N ASP A 285 4.06 16.68 8.77
CA ASP A 285 4.90 15.48 8.64
C ASP A 285 4.15 14.24 9.15
N THR A 286 4.18 13.14 8.38
CA THR A 286 3.64 11.85 8.85
C THR A 286 4.46 10.66 8.35
N GLN A 287 4.49 9.61 9.15
CA GLN A 287 5.08 8.32 8.75
C GLN A 287 4.01 7.37 8.17
N ALA A 288 2.77 7.83 8.04
CA ALA A 288 1.67 7.00 7.56
C ALA A 288 1.83 6.69 6.07
N ALA A 289 1.62 5.43 5.70
CA ALA A 289 1.56 4.99 4.32
C ALA A 289 0.40 4.01 4.12
N GLY A 290 -0.29 4.14 3.00
CA GLY A 290 -1.26 3.16 2.52
C GLY A 290 -0.55 2.07 1.72
N VAL A 291 -0.86 0.80 2.01
CA VAL A 291 -0.37 -0.35 1.23
C VAL A 291 -1.56 -1.01 0.55
N PHE A 292 -1.49 -1.11 -0.78
CA PHE A 292 -2.50 -1.74 -1.62
C PHE A 292 -1.88 -2.92 -2.34
N ALA A 293 -2.53 -4.07 -2.33
CA ALA A 293 -2.06 -5.27 -3.03
C ALA A 293 -3.22 -5.92 -3.79
N LEU A 294 -3.01 -6.15 -5.10
CA LEU A 294 -3.88 -6.92 -5.96
C LEU A 294 -3.32 -8.34 -6.09
N ALA A 295 -3.80 -9.25 -5.24
CA ALA A 295 -3.49 -10.67 -5.28
C ALA A 295 -4.66 -11.46 -4.65
N PRO A 296 -4.96 -12.68 -5.13
CA PRO A 296 -5.89 -13.57 -4.43
C PRO A 296 -5.49 -13.78 -2.97
N TRP A 297 -6.28 -13.23 -2.03
CA TRP A 297 -6.02 -13.39 -0.60
C TRP A 297 -6.57 -14.70 -0.01
N THR A 298 -7.35 -15.43 -0.81
CA THR A 298 -7.93 -16.73 -0.45
C THR A 298 -7.03 -17.91 -0.85
N ARG A 299 -5.71 -17.71 -0.98
CA ARG A 299 -4.76 -18.76 -1.32
C ARG A 299 -3.63 -18.86 -0.30
N ASP A 300 -3.20 -20.09 -0.03
CA ASP A 300 -2.19 -20.42 0.98
C ASP A 300 -0.81 -20.71 0.39
N VAL A 301 -0.72 -20.98 -0.92
CA VAL A 301 0.54 -21.27 -1.61
C VAL A 301 1.47 -20.06 -1.61
N GLY A 302 2.76 -20.27 -1.38
CA GLY A 302 3.77 -19.22 -1.48
C GLY A 302 3.65 -18.11 -0.43
N GLN A 303 2.92 -18.32 0.67
CA GLN A 303 2.69 -17.31 1.71
C GLN A 303 3.86 -17.22 2.69
N MET A 304 4.33 -16.00 2.96
CA MET A 304 5.40 -15.72 3.92
C MET A 304 4.82 -15.20 5.25
N VAL A 305 5.52 -15.46 6.35
CA VAL A 305 5.24 -14.82 7.64
C VAL A 305 5.65 -13.34 7.57
N VAL A 306 4.92 -12.48 8.26
CA VAL A 306 5.34 -11.08 8.39
C VAL A 306 6.59 -11.02 9.27
N SER A 307 7.70 -10.51 8.71
CA SER A 307 8.97 -10.40 9.43
C SER A 307 8.86 -9.43 10.62
N PRO A 308 9.31 -9.80 11.84
CA PRO A 308 9.28 -8.97 13.04
C PRO A 308 10.35 -7.86 13.06
N GLY A 309 10.36 -7.01 12.04
CA GLY A 309 11.38 -5.97 11.84
C GLY A 309 12.43 -6.42 10.81
N ASP A 310 12.01 -6.46 9.55
CA ASP A 310 12.88 -6.87 8.44
C ASP A 310 14.10 -5.96 8.32
N LEU A 311 15.29 -6.55 8.49
CA LEU A 311 16.56 -5.82 8.49
C LEU A 311 16.78 -5.05 7.19
N TYR A 312 16.50 -5.68 6.05
CA TYR A 312 16.68 -5.04 4.75
C TYR A 312 15.73 -3.84 4.60
N SER A 313 14.45 -3.99 4.95
CA SER A 313 13.49 -2.90 4.90
C SER A 313 13.82 -1.75 5.86
N ILE A 314 14.38 -2.03 7.03
CA ILE A 314 14.80 -0.99 7.99
C ILE A 314 15.87 -0.12 7.32
N LEU A 315 16.89 -0.75 6.75
CA LEU A 315 18.01 -0.05 6.12
C LEU A 315 17.65 0.58 4.77
N GLU A 316 16.69 0.00 4.02
CA GLU A 316 16.24 0.52 2.72
C GLU A 316 15.29 1.73 2.86
N ARG A 317 14.63 1.93 4.02
CA ARG A 317 13.57 2.95 4.21
C ARG A 317 13.89 4.03 5.25
N PRO A 318 15.04 4.72 5.20
CA PRO A 318 15.33 5.80 6.16
C PRO A 318 14.32 6.96 6.03
N GLY A 319 13.87 7.27 4.81
CA GLY A 319 12.97 8.40 4.54
C GLY A 319 11.54 8.28 5.09
N VAL A 320 11.04 7.08 5.46
CA VAL A 320 9.73 6.94 6.13
C VAL A 320 9.85 7.18 7.64
N GLN A 321 11.08 7.12 8.17
CA GLN A 321 11.39 7.24 9.59
C GLN A 321 12.15 8.55 9.86
N MET A 322 11.71 9.68 9.29
CA MET A 322 12.42 10.99 9.32
C MET A 322 12.74 11.58 10.72
N HIS A 323 12.30 10.93 11.79
CA HIS A 323 12.56 11.32 13.18
C HIS A 323 13.35 10.26 13.98
N GLU A 324 13.85 9.21 13.32
CA GLU A 324 14.74 8.15 13.85
C GLU A 324 15.94 7.97 12.89
N ARG A 325 16.64 9.08 12.58
CA ARG A 325 17.22 9.53 11.30
C ARG A 325 18.19 8.67 10.47
N ASP A 326 18.27 7.38 10.69
CA ASP A 326 19.02 6.42 9.86
C ASP A 326 18.43 4.99 9.86
N GLY A 327 17.42 4.71 10.70
CA GLY A 327 16.93 3.36 10.97
C GLY A 327 17.92 2.47 11.74
N LEU A 328 19.10 3.00 12.08
CA LEU A 328 20.20 2.34 12.78
C LEU A 328 20.21 2.59 14.30
N SER A 329 19.40 3.52 14.83
CA SER A 329 19.22 3.73 16.28
C SER A 329 19.01 2.44 17.09
N ARG A 330 18.35 1.43 16.51
CA ARG A 330 18.15 0.13 17.16
C ARG A 330 19.42 -0.72 17.30
N PHE A 331 20.46 -0.39 16.56
CA PHE A 331 21.81 -0.96 16.60
C PHE A 331 22.76 -0.15 17.49
N GLY A 332 22.26 0.78 18.30
CA GLY A 332 23.08 1.55 19.25
C GLY A 332 23.87 2.68 18.61
N ASP A 333 23.36 3.21 17.49
CA ASP A 333 23.84 4.41 16.82
C ASP A 333 23.24 5.67 17.48
N ARG A 334 23.89 6.82 17.27
CA ARG A 334 23.41 8.14 17.72
C ARG A 334 22.15 8.54 16.96
N ASP A 335 21.22 9.21 17.63
CA ASP A 335 19.99 9.73 17.01
C ASP A 335 20.25 10.83 15.95
N ASP A 336 21.50 11.28 15.78
CA ASP A 336 21.90 12.48 15.03
C ASP A 336 23.25 12.41 14.27
N ASP A 337 23.76 11.22 13.91
CA ASP A 337 24.93 11.14 13.02
C ASP A 337 24.53 11.32 11.53
N TYR A 338 24.74 12.53 11.00
CA TYR A 338 24.45 12.89 9.61
C TYR A 338 25.50 12.40 8.61
N ASP A 339 26.64 11.89 9.10
CA ASP A 339 27.78 11.51 8.28
C ASP A 339 27.79 10.01 7.96
N LEU A 340 26.87 9.23 8.55
CA LEU A 340 26.73 7.82 8.25
C LEU A 340 25.99 7.58 6.93
N PRO A 341 26.47 6.63 6.13
CA PRO A 341 25.86 6.27 4.87
C PRO A 341 24.53 5.58 5.13
N SER A 342 23.46 6.32 4.87
CA SER A 342 22.20 5.72 4.49
C SER A 342 22.49 4.75 3.32
N LEU A 343 21.72 3.66 3.21
CA LEU A 343 21.72 2.88 1.98
C LEU A 343 21.22 3.69 0.77
N GLY A 344 21.22 5.02 0.78
CA GLY A 344 21.35 5.88 -0.38
C GLY A 344 20.41 5.52 -1.51
N THR A 345 19.16 5.97 -1.45
CA THR A 345 18.66 6.61 -2.67
C THR A 345 19.59 7.80 -2.88
N GLY A 346 20.50 7.76 -3.85
CA GLY A 346 21.49 8.82 -4.15
C GLY A 346 20.88 10.16 -4.58
N ARG A 347 19.99 10.68 -3.75
CA ARG A 347 19.29 11.97 -3.69
C ARG A 347 18.78 12.10 -2.25
N ASP A 348 19.70 12.06 -1.29
CA ASP A 348 19.39 12.45 0.08
C ASP A 348 19.06 13.96 0.07
N ARG A 349 17.86 14.27 0.56
CA ARG A 349 17.17 15.59 0.57
C ARG A 349 16.54 16.04 -0.76
N ILE A 350 15.24 15.76 -0.90
CA ILE A 350 14.32 16.58 -1.72
C ILE A 350 13.03 16.82 -0.92
N TRP A 351 13.13 17.57 0.17
CA TRP A 351 11.99 18.36 0.64
C TRP A 351 12.49 19.80 0.82
N PRO A 352 11.82 20.80 0.23
CA PRO A 352 10.41 20.82 -0.18
C PRO A 352 10.09 20.45 -1.64
N ASP A 353 11.05 20.42 -2.56
CA ASP A 353 10.68 20.81 -3.94
C ASP A 353 9.84 19.80 -4.75
N LEU A 354 10.04 18.48 -4.68
CA LEU A 354 9.40 17.58 -5.68
C LEU A 354 7.97 17.13 -5.38
N ALA A 355 7.66 16.69 -4.15
CA ALA A 355 6.29 16.27 -3.82
C ALA A 355 5.41 17.49 -3.49
N ALA A 356 6.01 18.61 -3.05
CA ALA A 356 5.34 19.90 -3.08
C ALA A 356 5.07 20.32 -4.53
N ASP A 357 5.97 20.10 -5.49
CA ASP A 357 5.68 20.40 -6.90
C ASP A 357 4.62 19.50 -7.53
N ASP A 358 4.59 18.20 -7.23
CA ASP A 358 3.52 17.30 -7.71
C ASP A 358 2.17 17.62 -7.01
N PHE A 359 2.16 17.93 -5.70
CA PHE A 359 0.96 18.31 -4.95
C PHE A 359 0.47 19.73 -5.24
N PHE A 360 1.35 20.74 -5.25
CA PHE A 360 1.04 22.11 -5.66
C PHE A 360 0.79 22.18 -7.17
N GLY A 361 1.39 21.31 -7.98
CA GLY A 361 1.06 21.13 -9.39
C GLY A 361 -0.34 20.56 -9.55
N ALA A 362 -0.70 19.50 -8.81
CA ALA A 362 -2.06 18.99 -8.76
C ALA A 362 -3.06 20.04 -8.21
N ARG A 363 -2.66 20.84 -7.22
CA ARG A 363 -3.48 21.94 -6.65
C ARG A 363 -3.59 23.13 -7.61
N ARG A 364 -2.56 23.47 -8.37
CA ARG A 364 -2.58 24.51 -9.42
C ARG A 364 -3.42 24.05 -10.60
N ALA A 365 -3.20 22.83 -11.08
CA ALA A 365 -4.03 22.18 -12.08
C ALA A 365 -5.50 22.18 -11.62
N ALA A 366 -5.78 21.77 -10.39
CA ALA A 366 -7.10 21.86 -9.79
C ALA A 366 -7.61 23.30 -9.66
N GLY A 367 -6.78 24.28 -9.32
CA GLY A 367 -7.15 25.70 -9.23
C GLY A 367 -7.47 26.34 -10.59
N ASN A 368 -6.90 25.80 -11.67
CA ASN A 368 -7.17 26.19 -13.05
C ASN A 368 -8.46 25.54 -13.61
N ILE A 369 -9.03 24.57 -12.90
CA ILE A 369 -10.30 23.95 -13.27
C ILE A 369 -11.44 24.84 -12.78
N ASP A 370 -12.32 25.22 -13.71
CA ASP A 370 -13.63 25.79 -13.39
C ASP A 370 -14.50 24.70 -12.75
N TRP A 371 -14.37 24.55 -11.43
CA TRP A 371 -15.08 23.55 -10.64
C TRP A 371 -16.60 23.64 -10.78
N PRO A 372 -17.24 24.83 -10.75
CA PRO A 372 -18.66 24.97 -11.01
C PRO A 372 -19.05 24.39 -12.38
N ARG A 373 -18.37 24.80 -13.47
CA ARG A 373 -18.68 24.32 -14.81
C ARG A 373 -18.40 22.83 -14.95
N THR A 374 -17.32 22.34 -14.36
CA THR A 374 -16.92 20.93 -14.40
C THR A 374 -17.92 20.07 -13.63
N ALA A 375 -18.34 20.50 -12.44
CA ALA A 375 -19.37 19.84 -11.65
C ALA A 375 -20.73 19.87 -12.38
N LEU A 376 -21.08 20.97 -13.05
CA LEU A 376 -22.30 21.07 -13.86
C LEU A 376 -22.26 20.12 -15.07
N LEU A 377 -21.15 20.04 -15.80
CA LEU A 377 -20.99 19.13 -16.93
C LEU A 377 -20.99 17.67 -16.48
N ALA A 378 -20.23 17.35 -15.42
CA ALA A 378 -20.19 16.04 -14.80
C ALA A 378 -21.59 15.61 -14.32
N GLY A 379 -22.26 16.48 -13.55
CA GLY A 379 -23.62 16.27 -13.08
C GLY A 379 -24.60 16.09 -14.23
N GLY A 380 -24.50 16.91 -15.29
CA GLY A 380 -25.31 16.81 -16.50
C GLY A 380 -25.14 15.49 -17.24
N LEU A 381 -23.91 15.00 -17.40
CA LEU A 381 -23.63 13.70 -18.01
C LEU A 381 -24.18 12.54 -17.18
N ILE A 382 -24.00 12.58 -15.86
CA ILE A 382 -24.48 11.55 -14.94
C ILE A 382 -26.01 11.53 -14.92
N LEU A 383 -26.66 12.69 -14.76
CA LEU A 383 -28.12 12.79 -14.73
C LEU A 383 -28.74 12.45 -16.10
N GLY A 384 -28.13 12.92 -17.20
CA GLY A 384 -28.56 12.59 -18.55
C GLY A 384 -28.49 11.09 -18.85
N SER A 385 -27.40 10.43 -18.45
CA SER A 385 -27.26 8.97 -18.59
C SER A 385 -28.21 8.19 -17.68
N ALA A 386 -28.61 8.74 -16.52
CA ALA A 386 -29.57 8.10 -15.62
C ALA A 386 -30.98 7.92 -16.22
N VAL A 387 -31.33 8.74 -17.22
CA VAL A 387 -32.56 8.58 -18.00
C VAL A 387 -32.54 7.26 -18.79
N LEU A 388 -31.37 6.84 -19.24
CA LEU A 388 -31.17 5.65 -20.06
C LEU A 388 -30.94 4.37 -19.23
N ASP A 389 -30.77 4.46 -17.91
CA ASP A 389 -30.52 3.32 -17.01
C ASP A 389 -31.45 2.13 -17.26
N ARG A 390 -32.77 2.37 -17.35
CA ARG A 390 -33.75 1.29 -17.57
C ARG A 390 -33.62 0.68 -18.97
N ARG A 391 -33.39 1.49 -20.00
CA ARG A 391 -33.23 1.01 -21.38
C ARG A 391 -31.98 0.16 -21.51
N ALA A 392 -30.88 0.64 -20.92
CA ALA A 392 -29.60 -0.07 -20.90
C ALA A 392 -29.69 -1.39 -20.13
N PHE A 393 -30.34 -1.40 -18.96
CA PHE A 393 -30.61 -2.62 -18.21
C PHE A 393 -31.48 -3.61 -18.99
N ASN A 394 -32.60 -3.16 -19.56
CA ASN A 394 -33.48 -4.03 -20.35
C ASN A 394 -32.79 -4.59 -21.60
N PHE A 395 -31.84 -3.86 -22.19
CA PHE A 395 -31.02 -4.37 -23.29
C PHE A 395 -30.07 -5.47 -22.81
N ALA A 396 -29.34 -5.22 -21.71
CA ALA A 396 -28.42 -6.18 -21.11
C ALA A 396 -29.16 -7.46 -20.66
N ASP A 397 -30.33 -7.32 -20.06
CA ASP A 397 -31.12 -8.45 -19.56
C ASP A 397 -31.64 -9.34 -20.71
N ARG A 398 -32.14 -8.73 -21.79
CA ARG A 398 -32.59 -9.46 -22.99
C ARG A 398 -31.48 -10.24 -23.68
N HIS A 399 -30.24 -9.75 -23.62
CA HIS A 399 -29.09 -10.36 -24.31
C HIS A 399 -28.15 -11.11 -23.37
N LYS A 400 -28.56 -11.36 -22.12
CA LYS A 400 -27.73 -11.97 -21.07
C LYS A 400 -27.11 -13.31 -21.45
N ASP A 401 -27.79 -14.06 -22.32
CA ASP A 401 -27.37 -15.39 -22.74
C ASP A 401 -26.55 -15.42 -24.04
N SER A 402 -26.46 -14.28 -24.74
CA SER A 402 -25.67 -14.16 -25.95
C SER A 402 -24.17 -14.30 -25.67
N ARG A 403 -23.46 -15.00 -26.56
CA ARG A 403 -21.99 -15.15 -26.48
C ARG A 403 -21.30 -13.80 -26.49
N LEU A 404 -21.75 -12.89 -27.36
CA LEU A 404 -21.18 -11.55 -27.50
C LEU A 404 -21.22 -10.73 -26.19
N VAL A 405 -22.33 -10.78 -25.45
CA VAL A 405 -22.40 -10.10 -24.13
C VAL A 405 -21.50 -10.81 -23.10
N LYS A 406 -21.52 -12.14 -23.05
CA LYS A 406 -20.68 -12.91 -22.10
C LYS A 406 -19.19 -12.67 -22.33
N ASP A 407 -18.73 -12.69 -23.57
CA ASP A 407 -17.33 -12.46 -23.93
C ASP A 407 -16.94 -10.99 -23.74
N GLY A 408 -17.83 -10.04 -24.09
CA GLY A 408 -17.63 -8.62 -23.82
C GLY A 408 -17.52 -8.31 -22.32
N VAL A 409 -18.31 -8.98 -21.48
CA VAL A 409 -18.23 -8.87 -20.01
C VAL A 409 -16.89 -9.38 -19.50
N ARG A 410 -16.42 -10.55 -19.98
CA ARG A 410 -15.11 -11.11 -19.60
C ARG A 410 -13.97 -10.18 -19.99
N LEU A 411 -13.98 -9.70 -21.23
CA LEU A 411 -12.97 -8.76 -21.72
C LEU A 411 -12.96 -7.47 -20.89
N GLY A 412 -14.12 -6.82 -20.75
CA GLY A 412 -14.22 -5.56 -20.00
C GLY A 412 -13.88 -5.66 -18.52
N ASN A 413 -13.97 -6.87 -17.93
CA ASN A 413 -13.47 -7.16 -16.58
C ASN A 413 -11.94 -7.24 -16.49
N ALA A 414 -11.29 -7.78 -17.53
CA ALA A 414 -9.83 -7.88 -17.57
C ALA A 414 -9.15 -6.54 -17.90
N LEU A 415 -9.81 -5.66 -18.67
CA LEU A 415 -9.23 -4.42 -19.18
C LEU A 415 -8.64 -3.49 -18.09
N PRO A 416 -9.31 -3.17 -16.97
CA PRO A 416 -8.73 -2.29 -15.96
C PRO A 416 -7.44 -2.86 -15.34
N VAL A 417 -7.42 -4.17 -15.07
CA VAL A 417 -6.24 -4.86 -14.54
C VAL A 417 -5.11 -4.88 -15.57
N ALA A 418 -5.43 -5.16 -16.83
CA ALA A 418 -4.46 -5.13 -17.92
C ALA A 418 -3.89 -3.71 -18.13
N ALA A 419 -4.74 -2.67 -18.09
CA ALA A 419 -4.31 -1.28 -18.23
C ALA A 419 -3.38 -0.84 -17.08
N LEU A 420 -3.71 -1.20 -15.83
CA LEU A 420 -2.85 -0.92 -14.69
C LEU A 420 -1.56 -1.76 -14.72
N GLY A 421 -1.63 -3.03 -15.13
CA GLY A 421 -0.46 -3.88 -15.28
C GLY A 421 0.51 -3.37 -16.36
N LEU A 422 -0.02 -2.99 -17.53
CA LEU A 422 0.74 -2.34 -18.60
C LEU A 422 1.31 -1.00 -18.14
N SER A 423 0.56 -0.23 -17.35
CA SER A 423 1.05 1.03 -16.76
C SER A 423 2.17 0.80 -15.77
N GLY A 424 2.09 -0.29 -15.00
CA GLY A 424 3.20 -0.82 -14.22
C GLY A 424 4.42 -1.00 -15.09
N LEU A 425 4.33 -1.80 -16.15
CA LEU A 425 5.44 -2.07 -17.07
C LEU A 425 6.02 -0.79 -17.71
N PHE A 426 5.16 0.10 -18.19
CA PHE A 426 5.58 1.37 -18.79
C PHE A 426 6.23 2.29 -17.78
N ALA A 427 5.76 2.29 -16.52
CA ALA A 427 6.40 3.01 -15.43
C ALA A 427 7.80 2.48 -15.09
N PHE A 428 8.29 1.37 -15.66
CA PHE A 428 9.69 0.92 -15.59
C PHE A 428 10.50 1.22 -16.87
N ASP A 429 9.88 1.76 -17.91
CA ASP A 429 10.52 1.94 -19.22
C ASP A 429 11.16 3.32 -19.40
N ASP A 430 12.37 3.44 -18.88
CA ASP A 430 13.08 4.71 -18.93
C ASP A 430 13.73 5.03 -20.29
N SER A 431 13.59 4.16 -21.30
CA SER A 431 13.98 4.50 -22.68
C SER A 431 13.00 5.49 -23.31
N ARG A 432 11.78 5.57 -22.77
CA ARG A 432 10.66 6.37 -23.28
C ARG A 432 10.08 7.21 -22.13
N PRO A 433 10.69 8.35 -21.74
CA PRO A 433 10.30 9.11 -20.56
C PRO A 433 8.83 9.53 -20.57
N ARG A 434 8.31 9.97 -21.73
CA ARG A 434 6.87 10.30 -21.88
C ARG A 434 5.95 9.11 -21.58
N LEU A 435 6.36 7.90 -21.94
CA LEU A 435 5.60 6.68 -21.70
C LEU A 435 5.67 6.25 -20.22
N ALA A 436 6.85 6.37 -19.61
CA ALA A 436 7.03 6.13 -18.19
C ALA A 436 6.21 7.09 -17.33
N ASP A 437 6.23 8.38 -17.64
CA ASP A 437 5.46 9.40 -16.92
C ASP A 437 3.95 9.13 -17.03
N ALA A 438 3.47 8.78 -18.23
CA ALA A 438 2.08 8.41 -18.43
C ALA A 438 1.71 7.15 -17.62
N GLY A 439 2.62 6.18 -17.52
CA GLY A 439 2.47 4.98 -16.68
C GLY A 439 2.38 5.30 -15.19
N ILE A 440 3.24 6.18 -14.70
CA ILE A 440 3.23 6.62 -13.29
C ILE A 440 1.93 7.37 -12.99
N ALA A 441 1.59 8.36 -13.82
CA ALA A 441 0.34 9.11 -13.67
C ALA A 441 -0.91 8.20 -13.70
N ALA A 442 -0.89 7.16 -14.53
CA ALA A 442 -1.97 6.17 -14.62
C ALA A 442 -2.10 5.34 -13.34
N LEU A 443 -0.98 4.95 -12.72
CA LEU A 443 -0.96 4.23 -11.45
C LEU A 443 -1.45 5.10 -10.29
N GLU A 444 -0.95 6.34 -10.19
CA GLU A 444 -1.36 7.31 -9.17
C GLU A 444 -2.86 7.63 -9.28
N ALA A 445 -3.33 7.95 -10.49
CA ALA A 445 -4.75 8.19 -10.74
C ALA A 445 -5.61 6.95 -10.45
N GLY A 446 -5.12 5.76 -10.80
CA GLY A 446 -5.78 4.49 -10.49
C GLY A 446 -5.95 4.29 -8.99
N ALA A 447 -4.92 4.56 -8.19
CA ALA A 447 -4.98 4.46 -6.73
C ALA A 447 -5.96 5.47 -6.12
N LEU A 448 -5.94 6.73 -6.58
CA LEU A 448 -6.91 7.73 -6.14
C LEU A 448 -8.35 7.36 -6.53
N ALA A 449 -8.54 6.85 -7.76
CA ALA A 449 -9.85 6.43 -8.24
C ALA A 449 -10.40 5.24 -7.46
N PHE A 450 -9.49 4.36 -7.01
CA PHE A 450 -9.83 3.25 -6.14
C PHE A 450 -10.35 3.73 -4.77
N VAL A 451 -9.54 4.52 -4.07
CA VAL A 451 -9.84 4.99 -2.70
C VAL A 451 -11.07 5.89 -2.71
N GLY A 452 -11.11 6.88 -3.60
CA GLY A 452 -12.25 7.80 -3.72
C GLY A 452 -13.53 7.10 -4.17
N GLY A 453 -13.42 6.13 -5.09
CA GLY A 453 -14.55 5.35 -5.57
C GLY A 453 -15.21 4.51 -4.49
N GLU A 454 -14.42 3.91 -3.58
CA GLU A 454 -14.97 3.12 -2.48
C GLU A 454 -15.64 3.99 -1.41
N GLY A 455 -15.03 5.13 -1.05
CA GLY A 455 -15.65 6.09 -0.16
C GLY A 455 -16.99 6.59 -0.68
N LEU A 456 -17.06 6.89 -1.99
CA LEU A 456 -18.31 7.34 -2.62
C LEU A 456 -19.37 6.24 -2.69
N LYS A 457 -18.98 4.98 -2.88
CA LYS A 457 -19.91 3.82 -2.82
C LYS A 457 -20.59 3.73 -1.47
N TYR A 458 -19.82 3.86 -0.40
CA TYR A 458 -20.38 3.84 0.94
C TYR A 458 -21.28 5.05 1.20
N ALA A 459 -20.82 6.25 0.84
CA ALA A 459 -21.58 7.47 1.08
C ALA A 459 -22.91 7.52 0.31
N VAL A 460 -22.94 7.03 -0.93
CA VAL A 460 -24.14 7.07 -1.79
C VAL A 460 -25.04 5.86 -1.58
N GLY A 461 -24.48 4.65 -1.46
CA GLY A 461 -25.24 3.45 -1.13
C GLY A 461 -26.31 3.06 -2.16
N ARG A 462 -26.08 3.29 -3.46
CA ARG A 462 -27.09 3.01 -4.51
C ARG A 462 -27.28 1.52 -4.76
N ALA A 463 -28.53 1.07 -4.83
CA ALA A 463 -28.87 -0.32 -5.13
C ALA A 463 -28.40 -0.76 -6.54
N ARG A 464 -27.82 -1.96 -6.62
CA ARG A 464 -27.42 -2.61 -7.88
C ARG A 464 -28.66 -3.03 -8.69
N PRO A 465 -28.58 -3.09 -10.03
CA PRO A 465 -29.69 -3.61 -10.84
C PRO A 465 -30.08 -5.04 -10.47
N THR A 466 -29.12 -5.88 -10.11
CA THR A 466 -29.35 -7.27 -9.64
C THR A 466 -30.08 -7.37 -8.31
N ALA A 467 -30.16 -6.30 -7.52
CA ALA A 467 -30.86 -6.31 -6.23
C ALA A 467 -32.40 -6.33 -6.38
N GLY A 468 -32.92 -5.98 -7.57
CA GLY A 468 -34.37 -5.94 -7.82
C GLY A 468 -35.12 -4.79 -7.14
N LEU A 469 -34.42 -3.90 -6.42
CA LEU A 469 -35.02 -2.79 -5.66
C LEU A 469 -35.31 -1.54 -6.52
N GLY A 470 -34.73 -1.47 -7.71
CA GLY A 470 -34.90 -0.35 -8.64
C GLY A 470 -33.77 0.68 -8.61
N LYS A 471 -33.74 1.56 -9.61
CA LYS A 471 -32.62 2.49 -9.87
C LYS A 471 -32.54 3.71 -8.95
N ALA A 472 -33.60 3.99 -8.20
CA ALA A 472 -33.75 5.15 -7.33
C ALA A 472 -33.63 4.78 -5.84
N GLU A 473 -33.20 3.55 -5.55
CA GLU A 473 -33.04 3.07 -4.19
C GLU A 473 -31.61 3.38 -3.69
N PHE A 474 -31.52 4.03 -2.53
CA PHE A 474 -30.26 4.47 -1.93
C PHE A 474 -30.27 4.21 -0.42
N HIS A 475 -29.26 3.51 0.07
CA HIS A 475 -29.00 3.29 1.49
C HIS A 475 -27.60 3.78 1.83
N ALA A 476 -27.47 5.10 2.03
CA ALA A 476 -26.23 5.74 2.43
C ALA A 476 -25.65 5.09 3.70
N GLY A 477 -24.36 4.80 3.70
CA GLY A 477 -23.67 4.13 4.79
C GLY A 477 -23.88 2.61 4.87
N SER A 478 -24.49 1.99 3.85
CA SER A 478 -24.64 0.53 3.81
C SER A 478 -23.32 -0.17 3.47
N SER A 479 -22.97 -1.20 4.26
CA SER A 479 -21.87 -2.13 3.94
C SER A 479 -22.28 -3.27 3.00
N GLU A 480 -23.59 -3.48 2.79
CA GLU A 480 -24.10 -4.58 1.99
C GLU A 480 -23.77 -4.43 0.50
N ASP A 481 -23.32 -5.50 -0.15
CA ASP A 481 -22.89 -5.46 -1.56
C ASP A 481 -24.01 -5.01 -2.51
N ARG A 482 -25.27 -5.34 -2.21
CA ARG A 482 -26.41 -4.96 -3.05
C ARG A 482 -26.61 -3.44 -3.15
N PHE A 483 -26.03 -2.64 -2.24
CA PHE A 483 -26.08 -1.18 -2.25
C PHE A 483 -24.78 -0.52 -2.70
N LYS A 484 -23.83 -1.27 -3.29
CA LYS A 484 -22.54 -0.75 -3.77
C LYS A 484 -22.50 -0.49 -5.27
N SER A 485 -23.56 0.05 -5.86
CA SER A 485 -23.61 0.28 -7.31
C SER A 485 -22.90 1.58 -7.74
N PHE A 486 -23.21 2.73 -7.16
CA PHE A 486 -22.64 4.02 -7.58
C PHE A 486 -21.35 4.37 -6.81
N PRO A 487 -20.27 4.86 -7.44
CA PRO A 487 -19.97 4.78 -8.87
C PRO A 487 -19.42 3.39 -9.23
N SER A 488 -19.32 3.08 -10.53
CA SER A 488 -18.61 1.87 -10.97
C SER A 488 -17.10 2.04 -10.82
N ARG A 489 -16.47 1.12 -10.07
CA ARG A 489 -15.03 1.12 -9.81
C ARG A 489 -14.21 0.70 -11.03
N HIS A 490 -14.66 -0.32 -11.76
CA HIS A 490 -13.94 -0.80 -12.94
C HIS A 490 -13.80 0.30 -14.00
N THR A 491 -14.86 1.10 -14.16
CA THR A 491 -14.84 2.23 -15.08
C THR A 491 -13.98 3.38 -14.55
N ALA A 492 -14.06 3.70 -13.25
CA ALA A 492 -13.17 4.69 -12.66
C ALA A 492 -11.69 4.33 -12.83
N LEU A 493 -11.31 3.08 -12.53
CA LEU A 493 -9.94 2.58 -12.71
C LEU A 493 -9.51 2.60 -14.18
N MET A 494 -10.34 2.09 -15.08
CA MET A 494 -10.01 2.03 -16.51
C MET A 494 -9.79 3.43 -17.10
N TRP A 495 -10.70 4.36 -16.80
CA TRP A 495 -10.59 5.73 -17.29
C TRP A 495 -9.41 6.47 -16.64
N ALA A 496 -9.14 6.24 -15.34
CA ALA A 496 -7.96 6.79 -14.68
C ALA A 496 -6.65 6.27 -15.28
N ALA A 497 -6.57 4.97 -15.56
CA ALA A 497 -5.38 4.37 -16.15
C ALA A 497 -5.15 4.82 -17.59
N VAL A 498 -6.21 5.00 -18.38
CA VAL A 498 -6.10 5.34 -19.81
C VAL A 498 -5.87 6.83 -20.07
N THR A 499 -6.45 7.71 -19.26
CA THR A 499 -6.47 9.16 -19.52
C THR A 499 -5.06 9.77 -19.67
N PRO A 500 -4.05 9.43 -18.86
CA PRO A 500 -2.70 9.95 -19.04
C PRO A 500 -2.11 9.63 -20.41
N TYR A 501 -2.32 8.43 -20.95
CA TYR A 501 -1.85 8.08 -22.29
C TYR A 501 -2.63 8.80 -23.38
N ALA A 502 -3.95 8.87 -23.24
CA ALA A 502 -4.81 9.55 -24.19
C ALA A 502 -4.43 11.03 -24.34
N LYS A 503 -4.04 11.69 -23.24
CA LYS A 503 -3.57 13.08 -23.23
C LYS A 503 -2.10 13.23 -23.63
N GLU A 504 -1.22 12.35 -23.15
CA GLU A 504 0.22 12.44 -23.43
C GLU A 504 0.53 12.21 -24.91
N PHE A 505 -0.20 11.30 -25.57
CA PHE A 505 0.06 10.87 -26.95
C PHE A 505 -1.00 11.32 -27.95
N ASP A 506 -1.98 12.14 -27.52
CA ASP A 506 -3.12 12.58 -28.35
C ASP A 506 -3.87 11.40 -28.98
N MET A 507 -4.23 10.43 -28.14
CA MET A 507 -4.87 9.16 -28.53
C MET A 507 -6.29 9.06 -27.97
N PRO A 508 -7.24 9.89 -28.43
CA PRO A 508 -8.60 9.92 -27.89
C PRO A 508 -9.37 8.60 -28.12
N TRP A 509 -8.96 7.78 -29.08
CA TRP A 509 -9.54 6.45 -29.32
C TRP A 509 -9.44 5.52 -28.10
N LEU A 510 -8.48 5.76 -27.19
CA LEU A 510 -8.34 4.98 -25.97
C LEU A 510 -9.56 5.14 -25.03
N TYR A 511 -10.28 6.27 -25.09
CA TYR A 511 -11.56 6.41 -24.37
C TYR A 511 -12.63 5.47 -24.92
N GLY A 512 -12.57 5.12 -26.20
CA GLY A 512 -13.39 4.07 -26.80
C GLY A 512 -13.08 2.69 -26.22
N VAL A 513 -11.79 2.38 -25.99
CA VAL A 513 -11.38 1.15 -25.30
C VAL A 513 -11.89 1.15 -23.85
N ALA A 514 -11.77 2.28 -23.15
CA ALA A 514 -12.28 2.42 -21.79
C ALA A 514 -13.81 2.25 -21.71
N ALA A 515 -14.55 2.68 -22.74
CA ALA A 515 -15.99 2.51 -22.84
C ALA A 515 -16.43 1.03 -22.97
N ILE A 516 -15.55 0.11 -23.41
CA ILE A 516 -15.82 -1.33 -23.39
C ILE A 516 -16.05 -1.80 -21.94
N THR A 517 -15.28 -1.28 -20.98
CA THR A 517 -15.50 -1.56 -19.55
C THR A 517 -16.85 -1.04 -19.07
N ASN A 518 -17.30 0.14 -19.53
CA ASN A 518 -18.64 0.64 -19.22
C ASN A 518 -19.72 -0.32 -19.73
N ALA A 519 -19.64 -0.70 -21.01
CA ALA A 519 -20.58 -1.63 -21.63
C ALA A 519 -20.58 -2.98 -20.91
N ALA A 520 -19.41 -3.49 -20.49
CA ALA A 520 -19.29 -4.72 -19.73
C ALA A 520 -19.96 -4.64 -18.35
N ARG A 521 -19.83 -3.51 -17.63
CA ARG A 521 -20.48 -3.33 -16.30
C ARG A 521 -22.00 -3.23 -16.39
N VAL A 522 -22.51 -2.64 -17.45
CA VAL A 522 -23.96 -2.64 -17.76
C VAL A 522 -24.41 -4.02 -18.23
N GLY A 523 -23.62 -4.67 -19.10
CA GLY A 523 -23.89 -6.01 -19.64
C GLY A 523 -23.94 -7.10 -18.57
N SER A 524 -23.12 -7.00 -17.53
CA SER A 524 -23.21 -7.88 -16.37
C SER A 524 -24.36 -7.52 -15.41
N ARG A 525 -25.03 -6.39 -15.63
CA ARG A 525 -26.11 -5.82 -14.80
C ARG A 525 -25.68 -5.51 -13.36
N GLU A 526 -24.38 -5.40 -13.11
CA GLU A 526 -23.86 -5.02 -11.79
C GLU A 526 -24.01 -3.51 -11.50
N HIS A 527 -24.13 -2.71 -12.56
CA HIS A 527 -24.17 -1.25 -12.49
C HIS A 527 -25.23 -0.68 -13.44
N TRP A 528 -25.87 0.41 -13.02
CA TRP A 528 -26.65 1.25 -13.90
C TRP A 528 -25.71 2.01 -14.86
N LEU A 529 -26.24 2.44 -16.01
CA LEU A 529 -25.44 3.19 -17.00
C LEU A 529 -24.85 4.46 -16.36
N SER A 530 -25.65 5.20 -15.61
CA SER A 530 -25.20 6.39 -14.90
C SER A 530 -24.09 6.13 -13.87
N ASP A 531 -24.05 4.96 -13.23
CA ASP A 531 -22.95 4.58 -12.33
C ASP A 531 -21.64 4.41 -13.10
N THR A 532 -21.72 3.86 -14.33
CA THR A 532 -20.56 3.69 -15.21
C THR A 532 -20.04 5.02 -15.72
N VAL A 533 -20.94 5.93 -16.11
CA VAL A 533 -20.61 7.29 -16.54
C VAL A 533 -20.00 8.10 -15.40
N ALA A 534 -20.56 8.02 -14.19
CA ALA A 534 -19.97 8.67 -13.02
C ALA A 534 -18.55 8.15 -12.74
N GLY A 535 -18.34 6.83 -12.81
CA GLY A 535 -17.00 6.25 -12.72
C GLY A 535 -16.05 6.79 -13.80
N SER A 536 -16.49 6.88 -15.06
CA SER A 536 -15.70 7.44 -16.15
C SER A 536 -15.29 8.90 -15.92
N VAL A 537 -16.22 9.72 -15.42
CA VAL A 537 -15.96 11.14 -15.10
C VAL A 537 -14.92 11.25 -13.99
N ILE A 538 -15.07 10.47 -12.90
CA ILE A 538 -14.10 10.45 -11.79
C ILE A 538 -12.73 10.00 -12.30
N GLY A 539 -12.68 8.91 -13.06
CA GLY A 539 -11.43 8.38 -13.61
C GLY A 539 -10.75 9.36 -14.57
N TYR A 540 -11.51 9.99 -15.48
CA TYR A 540 -11.01 11.02 -16.37
C TYR A 540 -10.44 12.22 -15.61
N ALA A 541 -11.16 12.71 -14.59
CA ALA A 541 -10.71 13.84 -13.78
C ALA A 541 -9.39 13.52 -13.06
N LEU A 542 -9.32 12.36 -12.39
CA LEU A 542 -8.12 11.94 -11.65
C LEU A 542 -6.94 11.67 -12.59
N GLY A 543 -7.17 11.00 -13.72
CA GLY A 543 -6.12 10.78 -14.72
C GLY A 543 -5.64 12.07 -15.37
N SER A 544 -6.54 13.04 -15.57
CA SER A 544 -6.20 14.38 -16.05
C SER A 544 -5.31 15.12 -15.06
N LEU A 545 -5.69 15.12 -13.78
CA LEU A 545 -4.94 15.77 -12.70
C LEU A 545 -3.55 15.16 -12.54
N ALA A 546 -3.45 13.83 -12.50
CA ALA A 546 -2.17 13.14 -12.38
C ALA A 546 -1.25 13.42 -13.59
N TRP A 547 -1.81 13.40 -14.80
CA TRP A 547 -1.06 13.72 -16.02
C TRP A 547 -0.54 15.17 -16.01
N GLU A 548 -1.38 16.12 -15.59
CA GLU A 548 -1.02 17.54 -15.57
C GLU A 548 0.02 17.85 -14.50
N ALA A 549 -0.11 17.28 -13.29
CA ALA A 549 0.89 17.37 -12.23
C ALA A 549 2.28 16.90 -12.71
N ARG A 550 2.34 15.73 -13.36
CA ARG A 550 3.58 15.20 -13.94
C ARG A 550 4.17 16.06 -15.05
N ARG A 551 3.32 16.69 -15.86
CA ARG A 551 3.76 17.59 -16.94
C ARG A 551 4.26 18.93 -16.39
N GLU A 552 3.66 19.45 -15.33
CA GLU A 552 4.14 20.65 -14.64
C GLU A 552 5.51 20.41 -13.99
N SER A 553 5.70 19.28 -13.31
CA SER A 553 7.01 18.87 -12.75
C SER A 553 8.11 18.81 -13.81
N ARG A 554 7.81 18.27 -15.01
CA ARG A 554 8.76 18.27 -16.16
C ARG A 554 9.11 19.64 -16.73
N ARG A 555 8.23 20.63 -16.56
CA ARG A 555 8.39 21.96 -17.18
C ARG A 555 9.34 22.87 -16.41
N GLY A 556 9.93 22.41 -15.29
CA GLY A 556 11.06 23.03 -14.59
C GLY A 556 11.08 24.54 -14.73
N LYS A 557 10.23 25.27 -13.97
CA LYS A 557 10.28 26.72 -14.04
C LYS A 557 11.51 27.19 -13.29
N ASN A 558 12.49 27.71 -14.04
CA ASN A 558 13.52 28.66 -13.60
C ASN A 558 12.86 29.94 -13.08
N GLY A 559 12.19 29.86 -11.94
CA GLY A 559 11.45 30.93 -11.30
C GLY A 559 11.38 30.70 -9.81
N PRO A 560 10.96 31.71 -9.03
CA PRO A 560 10.96 31.59 -7.58
C PRO A 560 10.07 30.43 -7.11
N ALA A 561 10.68 29.42 -6.49
CA ALA A 561 10.01 28.37 -5.74
C ALA A 561 9.71 28.87 -4.33
N LEU A 562 8.52 28.57 -3.80
CA LEU A 562 8.14 29.00 -2.46
C LEU A 562 8.72 28.00 -1.45
N ALA A 563 9.81 28.37 -0.78
CA ALA A 563 10.42 27.58 0.28
C ALA A 563 9.68 27.85 1.60
N VAL A 564 9.01 26.82 2.14
CA VAL A 564 8.31 26.93 3.43
C VAL A 564 9.05 26.09 4.46
N GLY A 565 9.58 26.76 5.49
CA GLY A 565 10.21 26.14 6.65
C GLY A 565 9.42 26.45 7.94
N PRO A 566 9.78 25.85 9.08
CA PRO A 566 9.14 26.14 10.36
C PRO A 566 9.26 27.64 10.70
N GLY A 567 8.18 28.40 10.52
CA GLY A 567 8.10 29.83 10.81
C GLY A 567 8.60 30.77 9.70
N THR A 568 8.99 30.28 8.52
CA THR A 568 9.46 31.13 7.41
C THR A 568 8.83 30.76 6.07
N VAL A 569 8.51 31.78 5.28
CA VAL A 569 8.13 31.66 3.87
C VAL A 569 9.15 32.45 3.06
N GLY A 570 9.96 31.75 2.27
CA GLY A 570 10.99 32.32 1.40
C GLY A 570 10.71 32.02 -0.08
N LEU A 571 11.37 32.77 -0.96
CA LEU A 571 11.42 32.48 -2.40
C LEU A 571 12.83 31.99 -2.72
N ALA A 572 12.96 30.80 -3.31
CA ALA A 572 14.21 30.19 -3.73
C ALA A 572 14.32 30.21 -5.26
N TRP A 573 15.50 30.46 -5.81
CA TRP A 573 15.77 30.40 -7.24
C TRP A 573 16.94 29.44 -7.50
N GLU A 574 16.80 28.54 -8.47
CA GLU A 574 17.95 27.86 -9.06
C GLU A 574 18.57 28.79 -10.11
N LEU A 575 19.83 29.16 -9.92
CA LEU A 575 20.62 29.88 -10.91
C LEU A 575 21.35 28.86 -11.81
N PRO A 576 21.53 29.18 -13.11
CA PRO A 576 22.02 28.24 -14.12
C PRO A 576 23.46 27.75 -13.90
#